data_AF-A0AAW2XJ86-F1
#
_entry.id   AF-A0AAW2XJ86-F1
#
_cell.length_a   1.000
_cell.length_b   1.000
_cell.length_c   1.000
_cell.angle_alpha   90.00
_cell.angle_beta   90.00
_cell.angle_gamma   90.00
#
_symmetry.space_group_name_H-M   'P 1'
#
loop_
_entity.id
_entity.type
_entity.pdbx_description
1 polymer ?
#
loop_
_entity_poly.entity_id
_entity_poly.type
_entity_poly.pdbx_seq_one_letter_code
_entity_poly.pdbx_strand_id
1 'polypeptide(L)'
;MQIEGAYETRERTMMQYLAKVKEMKEKFDRCVVQQILRSENERANALSKFGAMALGVKNRKVTIMIKECPAIEEAIKVQALEEGRSWKDELIKYLKWGIVPSDPIQTKRVKFQAARFMMVGNDSIREH
;
A
#
# COMPACT_ATOMS: atom_id res chain seq x y z
N MET A 1 29.07 13.36 7.83
CA MET A 1 28.25 12.35 7.10
C MET A 1 27.34 13.03 6.04
N GLN A 2 26.77 12.30 5.06
CA GLN A 2 25.81 12.86 4.08
C GLN A 2 24.58 13.50 4.74
N ILE A 3 24.08 12.90 5.83
CA ILE A 3 22.94 13.39 6.62
C ILE A 3 23.25 14.76 7.26
N GLU A 4 24.51 15.01 7.59
CA GLU A 4 25.00 16.25 8.20
C GLU A 4 25.46 17.28 7.15
N GLY A 5 25.39 16.94 5.86
CA GLY A 5 25.86 17.81 4.76
C GLY A 5 27.37 17.82 4.53
N ALA A 6 28.16 17.04 5.29
CA ALA A 6 29.61 16.97 5.09
C ALA A 6 30.04 16.21 3.82
N TYR A 7 29.10 15.48 3.18
CA TYR A 7 29.32 14.76 1.93
C TYR A 7 28.11 14.92 1.02
N GLU A 8 28.36 15.06 -0.28
CA GLU A 8 27.33 15.16 -1.30
C GLU A 8 26.70 13.78 -1.62
N THR A 9 25.41 13.78 -1.96
CA THR A 9 24.70 12.62 -2.54
C THR A 9 24.45 12.86 -4.02
N ARG A 10 25.06 12.06 -4.89
CA ARG A 10 24.94 12.21 -6.36
C ARG A 10 23.96 11.23 -6.99
N GLU A 11 23.85 10.03 -6.43
CA GLU A 11 22.94 9.00 -6.94
C GLU A 11 21.49 9.33 -6.60
N ARG A 12 20.57 9.16 -7.57
CA ARG A 12 19.14 9.47 -7.41
C ARG A 12 18.51 8.74 -6.22
N THR A 13 18.77 7.46 -6.07
CA THR A 13 18.25 6.63 -4.98
C THR A 13 18.76 7.13 -3.62
N MET A 14 20.04 7.47 -3.53
CA MET A 14 20.65 7.98 -2.30
C MET A 14 20.13 9.36 -1.94
N MET A 15 19.85 10.23 -2.92
CA MET A 15 19.17 11.51 -2.71
C MET A 15 17.77 11.31 -2.11
N GLN A 16 17.00 10.31 -2.59
CA GLN A 16 15.68 9.99 -2.05
C GLN A 16 15.76 9.47 -0.61
N TYR A 17 16.73 8.60 -0.30
CA TYR A 17 16.97 8.16 1.08
C TYR A 17 17.36 9.33 1.99
N LEU A 18 18.22 10.24 1.53
CA LEU A 18 18.60 11.43 2.28
C LEU A 18 17.37 12.30 2.60
N ALA A 19 16.49 12.52 1.61
CA ALA A 19 15.25 13.25 1.82
C ALA A 19 14.35 12.58 2.86
N LYS A 20 14.16 11.26 2.79
CA LYS A 20 13.36 10.50 3.76
C LYS A 20 13.92 10.55 5.17
N VAL A 21 15.24 10.45 5.32
CA VAL A 21 15.89 10.56 6.63
C VAL A 21 15.67 11.96 7.22
N LYS A 22 15.78 13.02 6.40
CA LYS A 22 15.50 14.39 6.85
C LYS A 22 14.05 14.58 7.31
N GLU A 23 13.07 14.11 6.51
CA GLU A 23 11.64 14.13 6.87
C GLU A 23 11.36 13.39 8.18
N MET A 24 11.97 12.23 8.39
CA MET A 24 11.79 11.48 9.64
C MET A 24 12.46 12.16 10.82
N LYS A 25 13.61 12.80 10.62
CA LYS A 25 14.36 13.48 11.68
C LYS A 25 13.56 14.64 12.28
N GLU A 26 12.77 15.35 11.47
CA GLU A 26 11.89 16.43 11.92
C GLU A 26 10.79 15.97 12.90
N LYS A 27 10.49 14.68 12.95
CA LYS A 27 9.48 14.11 13.87
C LYS A 27 10.00 13.91 15.30
N PHE A 28 11.28 14.15 15.54
CA PHE A 28 11.92 14.00 16.84
C PHE A 28 12.43 15.36 17.34
N ASP A 29 12.21 15.67 18.62
CA ASP A 29 12.73 16.90 19.25
C ASP A 29 14.26 17.00 19.17
N ARG A 30 14.93 15.84 19.28
CA ARG A 30 16.39 15.73 19.13
C ARG A 30 16.76 14.36 18.54
N CYS A 31 17.54 14.38 17.46
CA CYS A 31 18.07 13.18 16.83
C CYS A 31 19.53 13.40 16.41
N VAL A 32 20.41 12.48 16.84
CA VAL A 32 21.85 12.48 16.52
C VAL A 32 22.18 11.19 15.79
N VAL A 33 22.98 11.30 14.73
CA VAL A 33 23.50 10.15 13.99
C VAL A 33 24.99 10.07 14.26
N GLN A 34 25.47 8.90 14.65
CA GLN A 34 26.88 8.67 14.96
C GLN A 34 27.40 7.49 14.17
N GLN A 35 28.64 7.60 13.71
CA GLN A 35 29.35 6.51 13.08
C GLN A 35 30.13 5.74 14.15
N ILE A 36 29.85 4.44 14.25
CA ILE A 36 30.53 3.52 15.18
C ILE A 36 31.28 2.45 14.41
N LEU A 37 32.20 1.74 15.09
CA LEU A 37 32.94 0.65 14.46
C LEU A 37 32.02 -0.51 14.09
N ARG A 38 32.39 -1.25 13.04
CA ARG A 38 31.59 -2.40 12.59
C ARG A 38 31.48 -3.49 13.66
N SER A 39 32.53 -3.68 14.46
CA SER A 39 32.56 -4.60 15.62
C SER A 39 31.60 -4.17 16.74
N GLU A 40 31.26 -2.89 16.82
CA GLU A 40 30.31 -2.38 17.82
C GLU A 40 28.86 -2.43 17.30
N ASN A 41 28.66 -2.54 15.99
CA ASN A 41 27.35 -2.62 15.34
C ASN A 41 26.95 -4.06 14.93
N GLU A 42 27.47 -5.07 15.63
CA GLU A 42 27.31 -6.48 15.27
C GLU A 42 25.85 -6.92 15.15
N ARG A 43 24.98 -6.46 16.05
CA ARG A 43 23.54 -6.80 16.05
C ARG A 43 22.84 -6.33 14.78
N ALA A 44 23.02 -5.07 14.40
CA ALA A 44 22.41 -4.53 13.18
C ALA A 44 22.99 -5.19 11.92
N ASN A 45 24.31 -5.45 11.91
CA ASN A 45 24.98 -6.15 10.82
C ASN A 45 24.48 -7.61 10.67
N ALA A 46 24.23 -8.32 11.78
CA ALA A 46 23.63 -9.65 11.77
C ALA A 46 22.20 -9.63 11.20
N LEU A 47 21.39 -8.64 11.59
CA LEU A 47 20.03 -8.47 11.09
C LEU A 47 20.01 -8.14 9.58
N SER A 48 20.91 -7.27 9.12
CA SER A 48 21.05 -6.94 7.71
C SER A 48 21.41 -8.17 6.86
N LYS A 49 22.37 -8.99 7.33
CA LYS A 49 22.71 -10.27 6.70
C LYS A 49 21.53 -11.24 6.69
N PHE A 50 20.79 -11.33 7.79
CA PHE A 50 19.59 -12.16 7.86
C PHE A 50 18.53 -11.74 6.83
N GLY A 51 18.30 -10.43 6.68
CA GLY A 51 17.41 -9.88 5.67
C GLY A 51 17.86 -10.24 4.25
N ALA A 52 19.15 -10.07 3.95
CA ALA A 52 19.71 -10.45 2.65
C ALA A 52 19.55 -11.96 2.36
N MET A 53 19.74 -12.81 3.36
CA MET A 53 19.51 -14.26 3.25
C MET A 53 18.03 -14.64 3.18
N ALA A 54 17.11 -13.79 3.64
CA ALA A 54 15.67 -14.04 3.60
C ALA A 54 15.06 -13.85 2.21
N LEU A 55 15.69 -13.04 1.36
CA LEU A 55 15.29 -12.83 -0.02
C LEU A 55 15.41 -14.16 -0.78
N GLY A 56 14.27 -14.74 -1.19
CA GLY A 56 14.20 -15.94 -2.02
C GLY A 56 13.93 -17.27 -1.30
N VAL A 57 13.79 -17.30 0.03
CA VAL A 57 13.50 -18.55 0.77
C VAL A 57 12.00 -18.70 1.06
N LYS A 58 11.36 -19.68 0.42
CA LYS A 58 9.89 -19.88 0.44
C LYS A 58 9.35 -20.66 1.65
N ASN A 59 10.20 -21.36 2.41
CA ASN A 59 9.77 -22.21 3.53
C ASN A 59 10.66 -21.99 4.77
N ARG A 60 10.10 -21.38 5.82
CA ARG A 60 10.78 -21.20 7.12
C ARG A 60 9.81 -21.43 8.28
N LYS A 61 10.33 -21.94 9.40
CA LYS A 61 9.65 -22.01 10.70
C LYS A 61 9.54 -20.65 11.43
N VAL A 62 10.02 -19.58 10.80
CA VAL A 62 10.04 -18.22 11.34
C VAL A 62 9.23 -17.33 10.43
N THR A 63 8.21 -16.67 10.98
CA THR A 63 7.40 -15.67 10.27
C THR A 63 8.23 -14.40 10.10
N ILE A 64 8.50 -14.02 8.86
CA ILE A 64 9.20 -12.77 8.52
C ILE A 64 8.20 -11.88 7.79
N MET A 65 7.94 -10.69 8.32
CA MET A 65 7.15 -9.68 7.60
C MET A 65 8.09 -8.93 6.65
N ILE A 66 7.86 -9.07 5.35
CA ILE A 66 8.63 -8.39 4.31
C ILE A 66 7.79 -7.22 3.80
N LYS A 67 8.36 -6.02 3.79
CA LYS A 67 7.74 -4.87 3.11
C LYS A 67 7.94 -5.05 1.61
N GLU A 68 6.85 -5.16 0.86
CA GLU A 68 6.88 -5.40 -0.60
C GLU A 68 7.49 -4.23 -1.38
N CYS A 69 7.31 -3.00 -0.87
CA CYS A 69 7.81 -1.77 -1.47
C CYS A 69 9.01 -1.19 -0.69
N PRO A 70 10.06 -0.67 -1.36
CA PRO A 70 11.16 0.04 -0.72
C PRO A 70 10.70 1.24 0.13
N ALA A 71 11.51 1.64 1.12
CA ALA A 71 11.18 2.79 1.97
C ALA A 71 11.16 4.14 1.23
N ILE A 72 11.81 4.22 0.07
CA ILE A 72 11.86 5.40 -0.81
C ILE A 72 10.73 5.44 -1.84
N GLU A 73 10.01 4.34 -2.00
CA GLU A 73 8.81 4.33 -2.84
C GLU A 73 7.72 5.06 -2.04
N GLU A 74 7.21 6.17 -2.58
CA GLU A 74 6.02 6.78 -2.03
C GLU A 74 4.94 5.71 -2.02
N ALA A 75 4.38 5.42 -0.84
CA ALA A 75 3.15 4.66 -0.80
C ALA A 75 2.21 5.38 -1.76
N ILE A 76 1.83 4.72 -2.86
CA ILE A 76 0.72 5.17 -3.68
C ILE A 76 -0.38 5.35 -2.64
N LYS A 77 -0.69 6.62 -2.32
CA LYS A 77 -1.92 6.94 -1.64
C LYS A 77 -2.92 6.45 -2.66
N VAL A 78 -3.36 5.21 -2.48
CA VAL A 78 -4.63 4.78 -3.00
C VAL A 78 -5.56 5.75 -2.29
N GLN A 79 -5.82 6.88 -2.94
CA GLN A 79 -7.07 7.56 -2.74
C GLN A 79 -8.04 6.44 -3.07
N ALA A 80 -8.50 5.73 -2.03
CA ALA A 80 -9.83 5.21 -2.07
C ALA A 80 -10.64 6.46 -2.38
N LEU A 81 -10.94 6.63 -3.67
CA LEU A 81 -12.05 7.45 -4.08
C LEU A 81 -13.15 6.93 -3.16
N GLU A 82 -13.67 7.77 -2.27
CA GLU A 82 -14.97 7.51 -1.68
C GLU A 82 -15.81 6.99 -2.84
N GLU A 83 -16.11 5.68 -2.85
CA GLU A 83 -16.84 5.05 -3.94
C GLU A 83 -18.24 5.64 -3.84
N GLY A 84 -18.42 6.83 -4.42
CA GLY A 84 -19.73 7.42 -4.60
C GLY A 84 -20.59 6.36 -5.26
N ARG A 85 -21.76 6.09 -4.67
CA ARG A 85 -22.74 5.05 -5.04
C ARG A 85 -22.33 4.30 -6.31
N SER A 86 -21.64 3.18 -6.12
CA SER A 86 -21.14 2.38 -7.22
C SER A 86 -22.33 1.89 -8.04
N TRP A 87 -22.17 1.73 -9.36
CA TRP A 87 -23.19 1.11 -10.21
C TRP A 87 -23.65 -0.26 -9.68
N LYS A 88 -22.80 -0.93 -8.88
CA LYS A 88 -23.15 -2.15 -8.15
C LYS A 88 -24.24 -1.93 -7.10
N ASP A 89 -24.24 -0.80 -6.39
CA ASP A 89 -25.23 -0.48 -5.36
C ASP A 89 -26.62 -0.33 -5.95
N GLU A 90 -26.71 0.28 -7.14
CA GLU A 90 -27.98 0.40 -7.87
C GLU A 90 -28.48 -0.97 -8.35
N LEU A 91 -27.57 -1.81 -8.83
CA LEU A 91 -27.90 -3.16 -9.28
C LEU A 91 -28.32 -4.08 -8.13
N ILE A 92 -27.63 -4.03 -6.99
CA ILE A 92 -28.01 -4.74 -5.76
C ILE A 92 -29.38 -4.27 -5.28
N LYS A 93 -29.64 -2.96 -5.31
CA LYS A 93 -30.95 -2.43 -4.90
C LYS A 93 -32.09 -2.92 -5.77
N TYR A 94 -31.86 -3.01 -7.08
CA TYR A 94 -32.81 -3.56 -8.02
C TYR A 94 -33.03 -5.06 -7.80
N LEU A 95 -31.97 -5.85 -7.67
CA LEU A 95 -32.07 -7.30 -7.50
C LEU A 95 -32.65 -7.71 -6.13
N LYS A 96 -32.42 -6.94 -5.07
CA LYS A 96 -32.84 -7.26 -3.70
C LYS A 96 -34.19 -6.67 -3.31
N TRP A 97 -34.45 -5.42 -3.68
CA TRP A 97 -35.66 -4.69 -3.26
C TRP A 97 -36.55 -4.26 -4.43
N GLY A 98 -36.17 -4.56 -5.69
CA GLY A 98 -36.93 -4.13 -6.87
C GLY A 98 -36.90 -2.62 -7.10
N ILE A 99 -36.00 -1.89 -6.44
CA ILE A 99 -35.92 -0.43 -6.54
C ILE A 99 -35.31 -0.05 -7.87
N VAL A 100 -36.01 0.81 -8.61
CA VAL A 100 -35.59 1.29 -9.93
C VAL A 100 -35.19 2.77 -9.83
N PRO A 101 -34.10 3.21 -10.48
CA PRO A 101 -33.74 4.62 -10.55
C PRO A 101 -34.85 5.46 -11.20
N SER A 102 -35.04 6.72 -10.79
CA SER A 102 -36.02 7.61 -11.44
C SER A 102 -35.65 7.98 -12.87
N ASP A 103 -34.37 7.91 -13.23
CA ASP A 103 -33.91 8.17 -14.59
C ASP A 103 -34.24 6.96 -15.50
N PRO A 104 -35.03 7.16 -16.58
CA PRO A 104 -35.38 6.08 -17.51
C PRO A 104 -34.18 5.47 -18.23
N ILE A 105 -33.08 6.21 -18.41
CA ILE A 105 -31.85 5.70 -19.03
C ILE A 105 -31.14 4.73 -18.08
N GLN A 106 -30.98 5.13 -16.81
CA GLN A 106 -30.41 4.27 -15.78
C GLN A 106 -31.28 3.05 -15.50
N THR A 107 -32.60 3.21 -15.52
CA THR A 107 -33.56 2.09 -15.43
C THR A 107 -33.29 1.03 -16.50
N LYS A 108 -33.16 1.44 -17.77
CA LYS A 108 -32.87 0.51 -18.86
C LYS A 108 -31.52 -0.18 -18.66
N ARG A 109 -30.51 0.58 -18.23
CA ARG A 109 -29.16 0.05 -17.97
C ARG A 109 -29.14 -0.99 -16.86
N VAL A 110 -29.78 -0.71 -15.72
CA VAL A 110 -29.87 -1.63 -14.58
C VAL A 110 -30.63 -2.90 -14.95
N LYS A 111 -31.75 -2.77 -15.68
CA LYS A 111 -32.50 -3.94 -16.18
C LYS A 111 -31.69 -4.81 -17.14
N PHE A 112 -30.94 -4.18 -18.04
CA PHE A 112 -30.06 -4.89 -18.98
C PHE A 112 -28.92 -5.61 -18.24
N GLN A 113 -28.31 -4.96 -17.25
CA GLN A 113 -27.27 -5.57 -16.43
C GLN A 113 -27.82 -6.71 -15.56
N ALA A 114 -29.02 -6.56 -14.99
CA ALA A 114 -29.65 -7.60 -14.17
C ALA A 114 -29.87 -8.93 -14.92
N ALA A 115 -29.91 -8.91 -16.26
CA ALA A 115 -29.95 -10.15 -17.05
C ALA A 115 -28.63 -10.95 -17.02
N ARG A 116 -27.51 -10.31 -16.63
CA ARG A 116 -26.16 -10.90 -16.61
C ARG A 116 -25.66 -11.21 -15.21
N PHE A 117 -26.30 -10.69 -14.17
CA PHE A 117 -25.82 -10.81 -12.79
C PHE A 117 -26.89 -11.42 -11.88
N MET A 118 -26.45 -12.23 -10.92
CA MET A 118 -27.27 -12.84 -9.88
C MET A 118 -26.77 -12.43 -8.49
N MET A 119 -27.69 -12.34 -7.52
CA MET A 119 -27.36 -12.15 -6.12
C MET A 119 -26.68 -13.38 -5.53
N VAL A 120 -25.55 -13.18 -4.87
CA VAL A 120 -24.85 -14.20 -4.07
C VAL A 120 -24.89 -13.73 -2.62
N GLY A 121 -25.67 -14.42 -1.80
CA GLY A 121 -25.95 -13.99 -0.43
C GLY A 121 -26.78 -12.70 -0.42
N ASN A 122 -26.50 -11.82 0.56
CA ASN A 122 -27.34 -10.64 0.80
C ASN A 122 -26.82 -9.35 0.16
N ASP A 123 -25.51 -9.18 -0.06
CA ASP A 123 -24.92 -7.89 -0.44
C ASP A 123 -23.86 -8.04 -1.53
N SER A 124 -23.89 -9.12 -2.31
CA SER A 124 -22.92 -9.37 -3.36
C SER A 124 -23.60 -9.89 -4.62
N ILE A 125 -23.02 -9.55 -5.78
CA ILE A 125 -23.51 -9.96 -7.10
C ILE A 125 -22.41 -10.69 -7.85
N ARG A 126 -22.79 -11.71 -8.60
CA ARG A 126 -21.89 -12.51 -9.45
C ARG A 126 -22.42 -12.52 -10.87
N GLU A 127 -21.54 -12.38 -11.85
CA GLU A 127 -21.90 -12.56 -13.26
C GLU A 127 -22.17 -14.04 -13.53
N HIS A 128 -23.15 -14.31 -14.39
CA HIS A 128 -23.41 -15.65 -14.90
C HIS A 128 -22.18 -16.30 -15.54
#